data_AF-A0A843FW72-F1
#
_entry.id   AF-A0A843FW72-F1
#
_cell.length_a   1.000
_cell.length_b   1.000
_cell.length_c   1.000
_cell.angle_alpha   90.00
_cell.angle_beta   90.00
_cell.angle_gamma   90.00
#
_symmetry.space_group_name_H-M   'P 1'
#
loop_
_entity.id
_entity.type
_entity.pdbx_description
1 polymer ?
#
loop_
_entity_poly.entity_id
_entity_poly.type
_entity_poly.pdbx_seq_one_letter_code
_entity_poly.pdbx_strand_id
1 'polypeptide(L)' 'YCIDLIPKTRLELVVNDEDLERILDVIVESAHTGEVGDGKIFVSDVAEVIRIRTGERGADAV' A
#
# COMPACT_ATOMS: atom_id res chain seq x y z
N TYR A 1 -29.85 -14.34 -4.91
CA TYR A 1 -28.71 -14.11 -5.82
C TYR A 1 -27.47 -14.18 -4.96
N CYS A 2 -26.62 -15.20 -5.14
CA CYS A 2 -25.37 -15.32 -4.39
C CYS A 2 -24.28 -14.62 -5.19
N ILE A 3 -23.59 -13.64 -4.60
CA ILE A 3 -22.44 -12.99 -5.22
C ILE A 3 -21.21 -13.74 -4.70
N ASP A 4 -20.54 -14.48 -5.58
CA ASP A 4 -19.26 -15.09 -5.24
C ASP A 4 -18.17 -14.02 -5.33
N LEU A 5 -17.65 -13.65 -4.16
CA LEU A 5 -16.49 -12.78 -4.04
C LEU A 5 -15.22 -13.65 -4.10
N ILE A 6 -14.33 -13.34 -5.03
CA ILE A 6 -13.03 -14.00 -5.11
C ILE A 6 -12.16 -13.48 -3.96
N PRO A 7 -11.59 -14.34 -3.09
CA PRO A 7 -10.69 -13.92 -2.03
C PRO A 7 -9.47 -13.18 -2.58
N LYS A 8 -9.12 -12.05 -1.95
CA LYS A 8 -7.94 -11.23 -2.27
C LYS A 8 -7.23 -10.81 -0.99
N THR A 9 -5.91 -10.67 -1.06
CA THR A 9 -5.11 -10.09 0.03
C THR A 9 -5.07 -8.58 -0.13
N ARG A 10 -5.29 -7.83 0.96
CA ARG A 10 -5.11 -6.39 1.01
C ARG A 10 -3.82 -6.06 1.75
N LEU A 11 -2.97 -5.27 1.10
CA LEU A 11 -1.77 -4.70 1.70
C LEU A 11 -2.02 -3.21 1.98
N GLU A 12 -1.66 -2.75 3.17
CA GLU A 12 -1.69 -1.34 3.55
C GLU A 12 -0.29 -0.94 3.99
N LEU A 13 0.23 0.12 3.38
CA LEU A 13 1.58 0.62 3.59
C LEU A 13 1.52 2.12 3.78
N VAL A 14 2.30 2.62 4.74
CA VAL A 14 2.65 4.04 4.86
C VAL A 14 4.14 4.12 4.55
N VAL A 15 4.50 5.00 3.63
CA VAL A 15 5.87 5.10 3.10
C VAL A 15 6.26 6.57 3.03
N ASN A 16 7.56 6.84 3.01
CA ASN A 16 8.04 8.19 2.72
C ASN A 16 7.82 8.52 1.25
N ASP A 17 7.53 9.79 0.95
CA ASP A 17 7.25 10.27 -0.41
C ASP A 17 8.40 9.95 -1.39
N GLU A 18 9.65 9.99 -0.91
CA GLU A 18 10.84 9.67 -1.71
C GLU A 18 10.92 8.20 -2.16
N ASP A 19 10.24 7.30 -1.44
CA ASP A 19 10.20 5.86 -1.74
C ASP A 19 8.97 5.44 -2.56
N LEU A 20 7.99 6.32 -2.73
CA LEU A 20 6.67 6.00 -3.29
C LEU A 20 6.77 5.30 -4.66
N GLU A 21 7.42 5.94 -5.63
CA GLU A 21 7.54 5.42 -7.00
C GLU A 21 8.24 4.05 -7.02
N ARG A 22 9.35 3.93 -6.29
CA ARG A 22 10.12 2.68 -6.20
C ARG A 22 9.28 1.53 -5.63
N ILE A 23 8.45 1.81 -4.63
CA ILE A 23 7.60 0.80 -4.00
C ILE A 23 6.44 0.41 -4.92
N LEU A 24 5.83 1.37 -5.61
CA LEU A 24 4.80 1.10 -6.62
C LEU A 24 5.31 0.17 -7.71
N ASP A 25 6.49 0.46 -8.28
CA ASP A 25 7.11 -0.35 -9.32
C ASP A 25 7.33 -1.80 -8.85
N VAL A 26 7.89 -1.99 -7.65
CA VAL A 26 8.14 -3.32 -7.08
C VAL A 26 6.85 -4.10 -6.87
N ILE A 27 5.79 -3.46 -6.35
CA ILE A 27 4.50 -4.13 -6.12
C ILE A 27 3.87 -4.52 -7.45
N VAL A 28 3.90 -3.63 -8.45
CA VAL A 28 3.35 -3.91 -9.78
C VAL A 28 4.09 -5.07 -10.42
N GLU A 29 5.42 -5.03 -10.47
CA GLU A 29 6.24 -6.11 -11.05
C GLU A 29 5.99 -7.45 -10.37
N SER A 30 5.88 -7.45 -9.03
CA SER A 30 5.71 -8.67 -8.25
C SER A 30 4.30 -9.27 -8.32
N ALA A 31 3.27 -8.42 -8.43
CA ALA A 31 1.87 -8.86 -8.41
C ALA A 31 1.26 -9.06 -9.80
N HIS A 32 1.92 -8.58 -10.87
CA HIS A 32 1.42 -8.68 -12.23
C HIS A 32 1.54 -10.10 -12.79
N THR A 33 0.41 -10.69 -13.17
CA THR A 33 0.36 -11.98 -13.87
C THR A 33 -0.09 -11.84 -15.32
N GLY A 34 -0.71 -10.71 -15.67
CA GLY A 34 -1.30 -10.46 -16.99
C GLY A 34 -2.78 -10.84 -17.09
N GLU A 35 -3.33 -11.46 -16.04
CA GLU A 35 -4.70 -11.95 -16.01
C GLU A 35 -5.67 -10.98 -15.31
N VAL A 36 -6.97 -11.11 -15.62
CA VAL A 36 -8.00 -10.34 -14.96
C VAL A 36 -8.04 -10.69 -13.47
N GLY A 37 -7.81 -9.69 -12.63
CA GLY A 37 -7.87 -9.84 -11.17
C GLY A 37 -6.54 -9.69 -10.45
N ASP A 38 -5.46 -9.29 -11.13
CA ASP A 38 -4.17 -8.91 -10.51
C ASP A 38 -4.33 -7.91 -9.35
N GLY A 39 -5.35 -7.05 -9.42
CA GLY A 39 -5.75 -6.17 -8.34
C GLY A 39 -5.66 -4.71 -8.74
N LYS A 40 -5.60 -3.84 -7.73
CA LYS A 40 -5.48 -2.38 -7.88
C LYS A 40 -4.65 -1.85 -6.73
N ILE A 41 -3.85 -0.83 -7.03
CA ILE A 41 -3.17 -0.03 -6.02
C ILE A 41 -3.88 1.31 -5.93
N PHE A 42 -4.09 1.78 -4.70
CA PHE A 42 -4.64 3.09 -4.42
C PHE A 42 -3.59 3.86 -3.64
N VAL A 43 -3.37 5.13 -4.02
CA VAL A 43 -2.46 6.04 -3.35
C VAL A 43 -3.28 7.16 -2.73
N SER A 44 -2.98 7.49 -1.48
CA SER A 44 -3.63 8.57 -0.74
C SER A 44 -2.62 9.22 0.19
N ASP A 45 -2.65 10.54 0.29
CA ASP A 45 -1.76 11.29 1.17
C ASP A 45 -2.06 10.98 2.65
N VAL A 46 -1.01 10.80 3.45
CA VAL A 46 -1.10 10.65 4.90
C VAL A 46 -0.64 11.95 5.55
N ALA A 47 -1.58 12.66 6.19
CA ALA A 47 -1.29 13.97 6.76
C ALA A 47 -0.33 13.94 7.96
N GLU A 48 -0.38 12.88 8.79
CA GLU A 48 0.50 12.73 9.95
C GLU A 48 0.67 11.25 10.33
N VAL A 49 1.88 10.89 10.75
CA VAL A 49 2.23 9.57 11.32
C VAL A 49 2.81 9.81 12.71
N ILE A 50 2.44 8.97 13.69
CA ILE A 50 2.92 9.08 15.06
C ILE A 50 3.34 7.70 15.57
N ARG A 51 4.60 7.57 15.99
CA ARG A 51 5.10 6.33 16.60
C ARG A 51 4.81 6.34 18.10
N ILE A 52 3.82 5.55 18.53
CA ILE A 52 3.33 5.53 19.93
C ILE A 52 4.46 5.34 20.96
N ARG A 53 5.45 4.50 20.66
CA ARG A 53 6.52 4.14 21.60
C ARG A 53 7.49 5.30 21.90
N THR A 54 7.77 6.14 20.92
CA THR A 54 8.82 7.18 21.00
C THR A 54 8.23 8.60 20.95
N GLY A 55 7.03 8.77 20.42
CA GLY A 55 6.42 10.07 20.15
C GLY A 55 6.95 10.75 18.88
N GLU A 56 7.80 10.09 18.10
CA GLU A 56 8.26 10.59 16.80
C GLU A 56 7.07 10.82 15.86
N ARG A 57 7.20 11.81 14.98
CA ARG A 57 6.13 12.27 14.08
C ARG A 57 6.62 12.41 12.64
N GLY A 58 5.69 12.35 11.70
CA GLY A 58 5.98 12.53 10.28
C GLY A 58 6.92 11.45 9.75
N ALA A 59 7.86 11.84 8.90
CA ALA A 59 8.81 10.91 8.27
C ALA A 59 9.66 10.10 9.27
N ASP A 60 10.01 10.66 10.42
CA ASP A 60 10.77 9.95 11.47
C ASP A 60 9.96 8.81 12.12
N ALA A 61 8.63 8.86 11.99
CA ALA A 61 7.72 7.86 12.53
C ALA A 61 7.40 6.73 11.55
N VAL A 62 7.63 6.95 10.25
CA VAL A 62 7.55 5.97 9.16
C VAL A 62 8.74 5.00 9.26
#